data_AF-A0A2I0P6H8-F1
#
_entry.id   AF-A0A2I0P6H8-F1
#
_cell.length_a   1.000
_cell.length_b   1.000
_cell.length_c   1.000
_cell.angle_alpha   90.00
_cell.angle_beta   90.00
_cell.angle_gamma   90.00
#
_symmetry.space_group_name_H-M   'P 1'
#
loop_
_entity.id
_entity.type
_entity.pdbx_description
1 polymer ?
#
loop_
_entity_poly.entity_id
_entity_poly.type
_entity_poly.pdbx_seq_one_letter_code
_entity_poly.pdbx_strand_id
1 'polypeptide(L)' 'MNLRVLEVLAAFGCLALFVVLLVMLPALMVGIEGLAYVFALVAFIAALSTAGYLIDKKAA' A
#
# COMPACT_ATOMS: atom_id res chain seq x y z
N MET A 1 3.22 -18.78 -11.81
CA MET A 1 2.28 -17.77 -12.35
C MET A 1 3.05 -16.86 -13.28
N ASN A 2 2.41 -16.31 -14.32
CA ASN A 2 3.02 -15.28 -15.15
C ASN A 2 3.35 -14.05 -14.28
N LEU A 3 4.59 -13.56 -14.31
CA LEU A 3 5.08 -12.43 -13.51
C LEU A 3 4.17 -11.20 -13.59
N ARG A 4 3.60 -10.94 -14.78
CA ARG A 4 2.63 -9.85 -15.00
C ARG A 4 1.39 -9.97 -14.12
N VAL A 5 0.91 -11.18 -13.86
CA VAL A 5 -0.26 -11.40 -13.00
C VAL A 5 0.08 -11.06 -11.55
N LEU A 6 1.31 -11.35 -11.12
CA LEU A 6 1.76 -11.02 -9.76
C LEU A 6 1.88 -9.51 -9.56
N GLU A 7 2.39 -8.79 -10.56
CA GLU A 7 2.44 -7.31 -10.56
C GLU A 7 1.06 -6.69 -10.45
N VAL A 8 0.11 -7.16 -11.27
CA VAL A 8 -1.28 -6.67 -11.24
C VAL A 8 -1.93 -6.96 -9.88
N LEU A 9 -1.75 -8.16 -9.33
CA LEU A 9 -2.31 -8.53 -8.04
C LEU A 9 -1.71 -7.70 -6.90
N ALA A 10 -0.41 -7.44 -6.95
CA ALA A 10 0.29 -6.64 -5.95
C ALA A 10 -0.13 -5.17 -6.01
N ALA A 11 -0.29 -4.59 -7.21
CA ALA A 11 -0.80 -3.24 -7.40
C ALA A 11 -2.23 -3.11 -6.87
N PHE A 12 -3.10 -4.09 -7.18
CA PHE A 12 -4.47 -4.10 -6.71
C PHE A 12 -4.55 -4.27 -5.18
N GLY A 13 -3.69 -5.13 -4.62
CA GLY A 13 -3.57 -5.32 -3.17
C GLY A 13 -3.10 -4.07 -2.44
N CYS A 14 -2.08 -3.37 -2.97
CA CYS A 14 -1.61 -2.11 -2.40
C CYS A 14 -2.69 -1.02 -2.47
N LEU A 15 -3.46 -0.97 -3.56
CA LEU A 15 -4.57 -0.02 -3.70
C LEU A 15 -5.66 -0.30 -2.67
N ALA A 16 -6.07 -1.56 -2.50
CA ALA A 16 -7.04 -1.95 -1.48
C ALA A 16 -6.55 -1.58 -0.06
N LEU A 17 -5.28 -1.87 0.25
CA LEU A 17 -4.66 -1.50 1.52
C LEU A 17 -4.67 0.02 1.76
N PHE A 18 -4.39 0.82 0.72
CA PHE A 18 -4.44 2.27 0.82
C PHE A 18 -5.85 2.79 1.13
N VAL A 19 -6.87 2.27 0.44
CA VAL A 19 -8.27 2.64 0.69
C VAL A 19 -8.67 2.31 2.13
N VAL A 20 -8.28 1.13 2.64
CA VAL A 20 -8.55 0.74 4.03
C VAL A 20 -7.86 1.71 5.00
N LEU A 21 -6.61 2.09 4.75
CA LEU A 21 -5.89 3.06 5.58
C LEU A 21 -6.55 4.44 5.57
N LEU A 22 -7.02 4.92 4.41
CA LEU A 22 -7.71 6.21 4.30
C LEU A 22 -9.02 6.26 5.09
N VAL A 23 -9.71 5.13 5.25
CA VAL A 23 -10.98 5.05 5.98
C VAL A 23 -10.74 4.83 7.47
N MET A 24 -9.86 3.90 7.83
CA MET A 24 -9.69 3.46 9.22
C MET A 24 -8.80 4.40 10.02
N LEU A 25 -7.72 4.90 9.43
CA LEU A 25 -6.69 5.62 10.17
C LEU A 25 -7.15 6.99 10.72
N PRO A 26 -7.94 7.80 9.98
CA PRO A 26 -8.51 9.04 10.53
C PRO A 26 -9.46 8.78 11.70
N ALA A 27 -10.24 7.68 11.67
CA ALA A 27 -11.14 7.31 12.76
C ALA A 27 -10.38 6.91 14.04
N LEU A 28 -9.13 6.46 13.91
CA LEU A 28 -8.23 6.13 15.03
C LEU A 28 -7.45 7.35 15.55
N MET A 29 -7.33 8.41 14.74
CA MET A 29 -6.50 9.59 15.00
C MET A 29 -7.34 10.87 15.08
N VAL A 30 -8.43 10.81 15.84
CA VAL A 30 -9.37 11.93 16.02
C VAL A 30 -8.66 13.14 16.64
N GLY A 31 -8.85 14.32 16.03
CA GLY A 31 -8.20 15.57 16.45
C GLY A 31 -6.83 15.83 15.80
N ILE A 32 -6.28 14.87 15.06
CA ILE A 32 -5.08 15.03 14.22
C ILE A 32 -5.27 14.35 12.85
N GLU A 33 -6.47 14.45 12.25
CA GLU A 33 -6.83 13.66 11.06
C GLU A 33 -5.90 13.95 9.87
N GLY A 34 -5.38 15.17 9.77
CA GLY A 34 -4.41 15.55 8.73
C GLY A 34 -3.15 14.68 8.72
N LEU A 35 -2.63 14.32 9.90
CA LEU A 35 -1.47 13.44 10.02
C LEU A 35 -1.80 12.00 9.63
N ALA A 36 -3.03 11.55 9.87
CA ALA A 36 -3.46 10.20 9.48
C ALA A 36 -3.32 10.00 7.96
N TYR A 37 -3.69 10.99 7.15
CA TYR A 37 -3.51 10.89 5.69
C TYR A 37 -2.04 10.80 5.27
N VAL A 38 -1.16 11.53 5.95
CA VAL A 38 0.29 11.46 5.70
C VAL A 38 0.82 10.07 6.05
N PHE A 39 0.43 9.52 7.21
CA PHE A 39 0.82 8.16 7.60
C PHE A 39 0.28 7.09 6.64
N ALA A 40 -0.97 7.21 6.20
CA ALA A 40 -1.56 6.31 5.20
C ALA A 40 -0.77 6.34 3.89
N LEU A 41 -0.34 7.52 3.45
CA LEU A 41 0.43 7.70 2.22
C LEU A 41 1.84 7.10 2.36
N VAL A 42 2.53 7.35 3.47
CA VAL A 42 3.85 6.75 3.75
C VAL A 42 3.77 5.22 3.80
N ALA A 43 2.77 4.67 4.50
CA ALA A 43 2.56 3.23 4.58
C ALA A 43 2.26 2.61 3.21
N PHE A 44 1.46 3.27 2.38
CA PHE A 44 1.17 2.84 1.02
C PHE A 44 2.42 2.81 0.14
N ILE A 45 3.23 3.87 0.15
CA ILE A 45 4.49 3.92 -0.60
C ILE A 45 5.43 2.80 -0.15
N ALA A 46 5.57 2.59 1.15
CA ALA A 46 6.41 1.53 1.70
C ALA A 46 5.94 0.13 1.27
N ALA A 47 4.62 -0.11 1.29
CA ALA A 47 4.04 -1.37 0.83
C ALA A 47 4.29 -1.59 -0.67
N LEU A 48 4.07 -0.57 -1.49
CA LEU A 48 4.23 -0.66 -2.95
C LEU A 48 5.69 -0.85 -3.35
N SER A 49 6.61 -0.15 -2.68
CA SER A 49 8.06 -0.33 -2.85
C SER A 49 8.50 -1.74 -2.46
N THR A 50 8.03 -2.24 -1.31
CA THR A 50 8.35 -3.62 -0.85
C THR A 50 7.81 -4.67 -1.81
N ALA A 51 6.55 -4.51 -2.27
CA ALA A 51 5.93 -5.42 -3.21
C ALA A 51 6.69 -5.45 -4.55
N GLY A 52 7.04 -4.27 -5.09
CA GLY A 52 7.84 -4.16 -6.30
C GLY A 52 9.21 -4.83 -6.16
N TYR A 53 9.93 -4.58 -5.07
CA TYR A 53 11.22 -5.20 -4.79
C TYR A 53 11.15 -6.73 -4.70
N LEU A 54 10.13 -7.27 -4.03
CA LEU A 54 9.94 -8.71 -3.89
C LEU A 54 9.62 -9.39 -5.22
N ILE A 55 8.88 -8.72 -6.11
CA ILE A 55 8.56 -9.23 -7.45
C ILE A 55 9.82 -9.18 -8.33
N ASP A 56 10.56 -8.08 -8.30
CA ASP A 56 11.81 -7.91 -9.05
C ASP A 56 12.83 -8.99 -8.67
N LYS A 57 12.99 -9.27 -7.38
CA LYS A 57 13.83 -10.37 -6.87
C LYS A 57 13.39 -11.77 -7.30
N LYS A 58 12.13 -11.95 -7.70
CA LYS A 58 11.61 -13.23 -8.24
C LYS A 58 11.75 -13.30 -9.77
N ALA A 59 11.97 -12.16 -10.43
CA ALA A 59 12.13 -12.05 -11.88
C ALA A 59 13.61 -12.17 -12.31
N ALA A 60 14.54 -11.72 -11.46
CA ALA A 60 15.98 -11.90 -11.58
C ALA A 60 16.45 -13.30 -11.14
#